data_AF-A0A1C6GG52-F1
#
_entry.id   AF-A0A1C6GG52-F1
#
_cell.length_a   1.000
_cell.length_b   1.000
_cell.length_c   1.000
_cell.angle_alpha   90.00
_cell.angle_beta   90.00
_cell.angle_gamma   90.00
#
_symmetry.space_group_name_H-M   'P 1'
#
loop_
_entity.id
_entity.type
_entity.pdbx_description
1 polymer ?
#
loop_
_entity_poly.entity_id
_entity_poly.type
_entity_poly.pdbx_seq_one_letter_code
_entity_poly.pdbx_strand_id
1 'polypeptide(L)'
;MKILKQISILLGVCIAGSIITRFLPVPFPASVAAMILLLILLGTGLLKLHQIEQTADFLLQNMAFFFIPAAVGIAADFGLFKNYLLQLAVVLVITTLLTFAATAFTVSAVIRFTERRRQRKGQQP
;
A
#
# COMPACT_ATOMS: atom_id res chain seq x y z
N MET A 1 23.88 8.74 16.33
CA MET A 1 22.69 9.51 15.90
C MET A 1 22.17 9.14 14.50
N LYS A 2 22.47 7.93 13.98
CA LYS A 2 22.01 7.53 12.63
C LYS A 2 20.50 7.26 12.62
N ILE A 3 19.99 6.48 13.59
CA ILE A 3 18.55 6.17 13.75
C ILE A 3 17.67 7.42 13.78
N LEU A 4 18.01 8.44 14.59
CA LEU A 4 17.21 9.67 14.67
C LEU A 4 17.10 10.38 13.32
N LYS A 5 18.19 10.39 12.53
CA LYS A 5 18.17 10.97 11.19
C LYS A 5 17.27 10.16 10.24
N GLN A 6 17.38 8.84 10.27
CA GLN A 6 16.55 7.97 9.42
C GLN A 6 15.06 8.08 9.76
N ILE A 7 14.72 8.10 11.07
CA ILE A 7 13.34 8.25 11.53
C ILE A 7 12.78 9.62 11.15
N SER A 8 13.59 10.69 11.25
CA SER A 8 13.19 12.03 10.84
C SER A 8 12.93 12.11 9.33
N ILE A 9 13.69 11.38 8.52
CA ILE A 9 13.46 11.30 7.07
C ILE A 9 12.11 10.61 6.80
N LEU A 10 11.86 9.45 7.42
CA LEU A 10 10.59 8.71 7.28
C LEU A 10 9.39 9.55 7.72
N LEU A 11 9.47 10.22 8.88
CA LEU A 11 8.43 11.13 9.34
C LEU A 11 8.26 12.33 8.40
N GLY A 12 9.36 12.90 7.91
CA GLY A 12 9.33 14.01 6.95
C GLY A 12 8.59 13.66 5.67
N VAL A 13 8.81 12.44 5.15
CA VAL A 13 8.08 11.89 3.99
C VAL A 13 6.59 11.73 4.30
N CYS A 14 6.22 11.22 5.48
CA CYS A 14 4.81 11.10 5.87
C CYS A 14 4.12 12.47 6.01
N ILE A 15 4.80 13.46 6.58
CA ILE A 15 4.28 14.83 6.71
C ILE A 15 4.13 15.45 5.32
N ALA A 16 5.13 15.31 4.44
CA ALA A 16 5.06 15.79 3.07
C ALA A 16 3.89 15.14 2.30
N GLY A 17 3.71 13.82 2.41
CA GLY A 17 2.57 13.11 1.82
C GLY A 17 1.23 13.65 2.32
N SER A 18 1.11 13.92 3.62
CA SER A 18 -0.09 14.51 4.22
C SER A 18 -0.39 15.91 3.67
N ILE A 19 0.64 16.75 3.55
CA ILE A 19 0.54 18.10 2.97
C ILE A 19 0.08 18.00 1.51
N ILE A 20 0.69 17.12 0.72
CA ILE A 20 0.33 16.91 -0.70
C ILE A 20 -1.16 16.51 -0.82
N THR A 21 -1.63 15.57 0.00
CA THR A 21 -3.03 15.15 -0.04
C THR A 21 -4.02 16.26 0.32
N ARG A 22 -3.60 17.26 1.08
CA ARG A 22 -4.44 18.42 1.43
C ARG A 22 -4.63 19.39 0.26
N PHE A 23 -3.70 19.40 -0.70
CA PHE A 23 -3.82 20.17 -1.93
C PHE A 23 -4.53 19.41 -3.06
N LEU A 24 -4.72 18.10 -2.91
CA LEU A 24 -5.47 17.31 -3.89
C LEU A 24 -6.98 17.58 -3.74
N PRO A 25 -7.71 17.79 -4.86
CA PRO A 25 -9.16 18.00 -4.84
C PRO A 25 -9.97 16.72 -4.58
N VAL A 26 -9.30 15.57 -4.40
CA VAL A 26 -9.91 14.25 -4.22
C VAL A 26 -9.52 13.65 -2.87
N PRO A 27 -10.41 12.86 -2.22
CA PRO A 27 -10.08 12.17 -0.98
C PRO A 27 -9.02 11.11 -1.27
N PHE A 28 -7.77 11.44 -0.96
CA PHE A 28 -6.62 10.57 -1.21
C PHE A 28 -5.93 10.20 0.11
N PRO A 29 -5.68 8.91 0.39
CA PRO A 29 -5.02 8.52 1.62
C PRO A 29 -3.59 9.07 1.72
N ALA A 30 -3.29 9.79 2.80
CA ALA A 30 -1.96 10.35 3.04
C ALA A 30 -0.85 9.30 3.07
N SER A 31 -1.14 8.09 3.58
CA SER A 31 -0.20 6.97 3.60
C SER A 31 0.21 6.53 2.18
N VAL A 32 -0.75 6.43 1.26
CA VAL A 32 -0.48 6.06 -0.14
C VAL A 32 0.33 7.16 -0.83
N ALA A 33 0.01 8.44 -0.58
CA ALA A 33 0.78 9.55 -1.13
C ALA A 33 2.23 9.56 -0.63
N ALA A 34 2.44 9.30 0.65
CA ALA A 34 3.78 9.17 1.24
C ALA A 34 4.55 7.97 0.63
N MET A 35 3.89 6.83 0.39
CA MET A 35 4.52 5.68 -0.29
C MET A 35 4.96 6.02 -1.72
N ILE A 36 4.10 6.70 -2.49
CA ILE A 36 4.45 7.16 -3.86
C ILE A 36 5.61 8.16 -3.81
N LEU A 37 5.59 9.12 -2.87
CA LEU A 37 6.66 10.09 -2.70
C LEU A 37 7.98 9.40 -2.34
N LEU A 38 7.95 8.45 -1.40
CA LEU A 38 9.12 7.68 -1.03
C LEU A 38 9.68 6.90 -2.23
N LEU A 39 8.81 6.29 -3.03
CA LEU A 39 9.18 5.57 -4.25
C LEU A 39 9.86 6.51 -5.26
N ILE A 40 9.33 7.72 -5.45
CA ILE A 40 9.95 8.73 -6.34
C ILE A 40 11.32 9.14 -5.80
N LEU A 41 11.45 9.41 -4.51
CA LEU A 41 12.73 9.78 -3.89
C LEU A 41 13.80 8.69 -4.02
N LEU A 42 13.41 7.42 -3.88
CA LEU A 42 14.29 6.27 -4.08
C LEU A 42 14.63 6.06 -5.57
N GLY A 43 13.62 6.15 -6.44
CA GLY A 43 13.77 5.93 -7.88
C GLY A 43 14.57 7.02 -8.59
N THR A 44 14.54 8.25 -8.08
CA THR A 44 15.36 9.37 -8.57
C THR A 44 16.76 9.41 -7.96
N GLY A 45 17.05 8.59 -6.95
CA GLY A 45 18.34 8.55 -6.26
C GLY A 45 18.60 9.73 -5.32
N LEU A 46 17.62 10.64 -5.14
CA LEU A 46 17.70 11.73 -4.15
C LEU A 46 17.82 11.17 -2.72
N LEU A 47 17.19 10.02 -2.47
CA LEU A 47 17.30 9.27 -1.23
C LEU A 47 17.90 7.89 -1.50
N LYS A 48 19.00 7.56 -0.82
CA LYS A 48 19.61 6.22 -0.92
C LYS A 48 18.99 5.29 0.12
N LEU A 49 18.78 4.03 -0.25
CA LEU A 49 18.17 3.00 0.62
C LEU A 49 18.83 2.94 2.01
N HIS A 50 20.17 2.92 2.05
CA HIS A 50 20.96 2.88 3.29
C HIS A 50 20.68 4.05 4.26
N GLN A 51 20.05 5.14 3.80
CA GLN A 51 19.67 6.28 4.65
C GLN A 51 18.39 6.05 5.46
N ILE A 52 17.62 4.99 5.18
CA ILE A 52 16.37 4.67 5.89
C ILE A 52 16.24 3.20 6.30
N GLU A 53 16.99 2.31 5.65
CA GLU A 53 16.92 0.85 5.77
C GLU A 53 16.89 0.35 7.22
N GLN A 54 17.89 0.70 8.03
CA GLN A 54 18.01 0.20 9.40
C GLN A 54 16.77 0.54 10.27
N THR A 55 16.22 1.74 10.11
CA THR A 55 15.03 2.16 10.88
C THR A 55 13.76 1.59 10.28
N ALA A 56 13.66 1.52 8.95
CA ALA A 56 12.54 0.89 8.27
C ALA A 56 12.41 -0.60 8.67
N ASP A 57 13.51 -1.35 8.66
CA ASP A 57 13.54 -2.75 9.07
C ASP A 57 13.18 -2.92 10.55
N PHE A 58 13.69 -2.06 11.42
CA PHE A 58 13.32 -2.07 12.84
C PHE A 58 11.81 -1.85 13.05
N LEU A 59 11.22 -0.89 12.34
CA LEU A 59 9.79 -0.60 12.41
C LEU A 59 8.94 -1.75 11.83
N LEU A 60 9.40 -2.37 10.73
CA LEU A 60 8.74 -3.51 10.10
C LEU A 60 8.80 -4.76 11.00
N GLN A 61 9.94 -5.04 11.62
CA GLN A 61 10.09 -6.14 12.58
C GLN A 61 9.19 -5.98 13.80
N ASN A 62 8.93 -4.74 14.22
CA ASN A 62 8.07 -4.42 15.36
C ASN A 62 6.67 -3.93 14.92
N MET A 63 6.25 -4.20 13.68
CA MET A 63 5.01 -3.66 13.11
C MET A 63 3.76 -4.01 13.94
N ALA A 64 3.72 -5.22 14.51
CA ALA A 64 2.62 -5.65 15.37
C ALA A 64 2.41 -4.71 16.56
N PHE A 65 3.49 -4.19 17.18
CA PHE A 65 3.41 -3.25 18.29
C PHE A 65 2.66 -1.96 17.90
N PHE A 66 2.89 -1.45 16.69
CA PHE A 66 2.22 -0.24 16.19
C PHE A 66 0.75 -0.46 15.83
N PHE A 67 0.32 -1.71 15.63
CA PHE A 67 -1.09 -2.04 15.40
C PHE A 67 -1.90 -2.21 16.67
N ILE A 68 -1.27 -2.49 17.82
CA ILE A 68 -1.98 -2.67 19.09
C ILE A 68 -2.83 -1.44 19.44
N PRO A 69 -2.33 -0.19 19.40
CA PRO A 69 -3.14 0.98 19.71
C PRO A 69 -4.36 1.13 18.80
N ALA A 70 -4.19 0.87 17.51
CA ALA A 70 -5.29 0.90 16.54
C ALA A 70 -6.33 -0.19 16.84
N ALA A 71 -5.89 -1.41 17.14
CA ALA A 71 -6.77 -2.52 17.48
C ALA A 71 -7.54 -2.27 18.78
N VAL A 72 -6.87 -1.76 19.82
CA VAL A 72 -7.49 -1.43 21.11
C VAL A 72 -8.50 -0.28 20.95
N GLY A 73 -8.20 0.71 20.10
CA GLY A 73 -9.13 1.79 19.78
C GLY A 73 -10.44 1.26 19.19
N ILE A 74 -10.37 0.31 18.26
CA ILE A 74 -11.56 -0.36 17.70
C ILE A 74 -12.27 -1.21 18.77
N ALA A 75 -11.51 -1.87 19.64
CA ALA A 75 -12.06 -2.70 20.72
C ALA A 75 -12.78 -1.88 21.81
N ALA A 76 -12.48 -0.60 21.99
CA ALA A 76 -13.21 0.27 22.90
C ALA A 76 -14.68 0.45 22.48
N ASP A 77 -14.94 0.51 21.18
CA ASP A 77 -16.28 0.64 20.58
C ASP A 77 -16.86 -0.69 20.07
N PHE A 78 -16.33 -1.83 20.54
CA PHE A 78 -16.65 -3.16 20.01
C PHE A 78 -18.15 -3.49 20.05
N GLY A 79 -18.90 -2.90 21.00
CA GLY A 79 -20.35 -3.07 21.13
C GLY A 79 -21.13 -2.65 19.89
N LEU A 80 -20.67 -1.64 19.15
CA LEU A 80 -21.29 -1.17 17.91
C LEU A 80 -21.12 -2.17 16.75
N PHE A 81 -20.03 -2.95 16.77
CA PHE A 81 -19.65 -3.84 15.67
C PHE A 81 -20.07 -5.29 15.86
N LYS A 82 -20.41 -5.73 17.08
CA LYS A 82 -20.74 -7.14 17.39
C LYS A 82 -21.76 -7.76 16.42
N ASN A 83 -22.80 -7.01 16.07
CA ASN A 83 -23.87 -7.50 15.18
C ASN A 83 -23.44 -7.56 13.70
N TYR A 84 -22.37 -6.85 13.32
CA TYR A 84 -21.87 -6.76 11.95
C TYR A 84 -20.66 -7.65 11.68
N LEU A 85 -20.08 -8.31 12.69
CA LEU A 85 -18.86 -9.13 12.53
C LEU A 85 -19.03 -10.21 11.45
N LEU A 86 -20.17 -10.90 11.46
CA LEU A 86 -20.44 -11.95 10.47
C LEU A 86 -20.63 -11.35 9.07
N GLN A 87 -21.34 -10.22 8.96
CA GLN A 87 -21.52 -9.52 7.70
C GLN A 87 -20.18 -9.00 7.14
N LEU A 88 -19.32 -8.44 7.99
CA LEU A 88 -17.98 -7.99 7.61
C LEU A 88 -17.11 -9.15 7.14
N ALA A 89 -17.09 -10.27 7.86
CA ALA A 89 -16.33 -11.45 7.46
C ALA A 89 -16.77 -11.97 6.09
N VAL A 90 -18.08 -12.07 5.86
CA VAL A 90 -18.64 -12.50 4.57
C VAL A 90 -18.26 -11.51 3.45
N VAL A 91 -18.43 -10.20 3.67
CA VAL A 91 -18.06 -9.18 2.69
C VAL A 91 -16.57 -9.24 2.37
N LEU A 92 -15.70 -9.37 3.37
CA LEU A 92 -14.25 -9.47 3.17
C LEU A 92 -13.87 -10.69 2.33
N VAL A 93 -14.43 -11.87 2.63
CA VAL A 93 -14.13 -13.09 1.88
C VAL A 93 -14.63 -12.98 0.45
N ILE A 94 -15.90 -12.59 0.25
CA ILE A 94 -16.50 -12.49 -1.08
C ILE A 94 -15.78 -11.45 -1.93
N THR A 95 -15.54 -10.24 -1.39
CA THR A 95 -14.85 -9.17 -2.15
C THR A 95 -13.42 -9.56 -2.49
N THR A 96 -12.70 -10.20 -1.57
CA THR A 96 -11.35 -10.70 -1.83
C THR A 96 -11.35 -11.70 -2.99
N LEU A 97 -12.22 -12.71 -2.94
CA LEU A 97 -12.33 -13.71 -4.01
C LEU A 97 -12.74 -13.08 -5.35
N LEU A 98 -13.69 -12.15 -5.34
CA LEU A 98 -14.12 -11.42 -6.53
C LEU A 98 -12.99 -10.56 -7.12
N THR A 99 -12.23 -9.83 -6.29
CA THR A 99 -11.09 -9.03 -6.73
C THR A 99 -9.99 -9.91 -7.32
N PHE A 100 -9.68 -11.06 -6.71
CA PHE A 100 -8.73 -12.03 -7.27
C PHE A 100 -9.21 -12.60 -8.60
N ALA A 101 -10.48 -13.02 -8.69
CA ALA A 101 -11.06 -13.53 -9.92
C ALA A 101 -11.01 -12.48 -11.04
N ALA A 102 -11.46 -11.25 -10.76
CA ALA A 102 -11.42 -10.14 -11.71
C ALA A 102 -9.98 -9.88 -12.20
N THR A 103 -9.02 -9.79 -11.27
CA THR A 103 -7.60 -9.60 -11.61
C THR A 103 -7.07 -10.73 -12.49
N ALA A 104 -7.36 -11.99 -12.13
CA ALA A 104 -6.94 -13.15 -12.89
C ALA A 104 -7.53 -13.17 -14.31
N PHE A 105 -8.83 -12.87 -14.45
CA PHE A 105 -9.48 -12.77 -15.75
C PHE A 105 -8.91 -11.63 -16.60
N THR A 106 -8.74 -10.44 -16.03
CA THR A 106 -8.18 -9.28 -16.73
C THR A 106 -6.76 -9.56 -17.22
N VAL A 107 -5.88 -10.08 -16.36
CA VAL A 107 -4.50 -10.43 -16.73
C VAL A 107 -4.50 -11.52 -17.81
N SER A 108 -5.29 -12.58 -17.65
CA SER A 108 -5.38 -13.67 -18.64
C SER A 108 -5.91 -13.18 -19.99
N ALA A 109 -6.89 -12.27 -19.99
CA ALA A 109 -7.43 -11.68 -21.20
C ALA A 109 -6.39 -10.79 -21.90
N VAL A 110 -5.66 -9.96 -21.15
CA VAL A 110 -4.60 -9.09 -21.69
C VAL A 110 -3.46 -9.92 -22.29
N ILE A 111 -3.02 -10.97 -21.60
CA ILE A 111 -1.99 -11.90 -22.12
C ILE A 111 -2.48 -12.54 -23.43
N ARG A 112 -3.68 -13.13 -23.43
CA ARG A 112 -4.26 -13.78 -24.63
C ARG A 112 -4.44 -12.81 -25.79
N PHE A 113 -4.82 -11.55 -25.51
CA PHE A 113 -4.95 -10.51 -26.52
C PHE A 113 -3.59 -10.10 -27.10
N THR A 114 -2.56 -10.03 -26.25
CA THR A 114 -1.19 -9.68 -26.64
C THR A 114 -0.56 -10.79 -27.48
N GLU A 115 -0.75 -12.06 -27.12
CA GLU A 115 -0.31 -13.23 -27.90
C GLU A 115 -0.99 -13.30 -29.27
N ARG A 116 -2.32 -13.09 -29.33
CA ARG A 116 -3.07 -13.02 -30.60
C ARG A 116 -2.57 -11.88 -31.51
N ARG A 117 -2.20 -10.73 -30.93
CA ARG A 117 -1.60 -9.62 -31.70
C ARG A 117 -0.19 -9.94 -32.18
N ARG A 118 0.59 -10.68 -31.40
CA ARG A 118 1.95 -11.12 -31.77
C ARG A 118 1.91 -12.16 -32.91
N GLN A 119 0.96 -13.09 -32.89
CA GLN A 119 0.74 -14.04 -33.98
C GLN A 119 0.25 -13.36 -35.27
N ARG A 120 -0.64 -12.34 -35.17
CA ARG A 120 -1.10 -11.57 -36.34
C ARG A 120 -0.03 -10.66 -36.96
N LYS A 121 0.98 -10.23 -36.19
CA LYS A 121 2.09 -9.40 -36.69
C LYS A 121 3.21 -10.21 -37.37
N GLY A 122 3.00 -11.51 -37.63
CA GLY A 122 3.89 -12.29 -38.50
C GLY A 122 5.33 -12.25 -38.04
N GLN A 123 5.63 -12.87 -36.89
CA GLN A 123 7.01 -13.24 -36.58
C GLN A 123 7.35 -14.46 -37.43
N GLN A 124 7.58 -14.21 -38.73
CA GLN A 124 8.42 -15.06 -39.57
C GLN A 124 9.79 -15.11 -38.88
N PRO A 125 10.32 -16.30 -38.57
CA PRO A 125 11.69 -16.44 -38.07
C PRO A 125 12.72 -15.93 -39.09
#